data_AF-A0A258D1Y2-F1
#
_entry.id   AF-A0A258D1Y2-F1
#
_cell.length_a   1.000
_cell.length_b   1.000
_cell.length_c   1.000
_cell.angle_alpha   90.00
_cell.angle_beta   90.00
_cell.angle_gamma   90.00
#
_symmetry.space_group_name_H-M   'P 1'
#
loop_
_entity.id
_entity.type
_entity.pdbx_description
1 polymer ?
#
loop_
_entity_poly.entity_id
_entity_poly.type
_entity_poly.pdbx_seq_one_letter_code
_entity_poly.pdbx_strand_id
1 'polypeptide(L)'
;TIARSLAADGHVHASGERREAARSGALAAHGLIAFHEGDYGEAARLLGAARGGLTAIGGSHAQRDLFEQAYVESLIRSGAHDRAAPVLRERLARRGGHNLFASRRLARVEKTRMGLAALALAAIPIAIAH
;
A
#
# COMPACT_ATOMS: atom_id res chain seq x y z
N THR A 1 15.90 7.74 -8.27
CA THR A 1 15.25 6.67 -7.47
C THR A 1 15.07 5.43 -8.30
N ILE A 2 15.08 4.25 -7.66
CA ILE A 2 14.95 2.92 -8.29
C ILE A 2 13.81 2.87 -9.31
N ALA A 3 12.64 3.44 -8.99
CA ALA A 3 11.50 3.50 -9.91
C ALA A 3 11.78 4.18 -11.26
N ARG A 4 12.69 5.18 -11.31
CA ARG A 4 13.07 5.85 -12.56
C ARG A 4 13.99 4.96 -13.40
N SER A 5 14.88 4.20 -12.77
CA SER A 5 15.75 3.23 -13.45
C SER A 5 14.91 2.10 -14.07
N LEU A 6 13.92 1.60 -13.32
CA LEU A 6 13.03 0.54 -13.79
C LEU A 6 12.15 0.94 -14.98
N ALA A 7 11.72 2.21 -15.03
CA ALA A 7 11.00 2.73 -16.19
C ALA A 7 11.89 2.69 -17.45
N ALA A 8 13.19 2.94 -17.30
CA ALA A 8 14.16 2.87 -18.38
C ALA A 8 14.44 1.43 -18.84
N ASP A 9 14.59 0.48 -17.90
CA ASP A 9 14.88 -0.94 -18.22
C ASP A 9 13.70 -1.64 -18.93
N GLY A 10 12.47 -1.15 -18.74
CA GLY A 10 11.27 -1.66 -19.39
C GLY A 10 11.19 -1.43 -20.91
N HIS A 11 12.15 -0.73 -21.53
CA HIS A 11 12.12 -0.38 -22.96
C HIS A 11 12.53 -1.53 -23.92
N VAL A 12 12.94 -2.70 -23.42
CA VAL A 12 13.63 -3.73 -24.24
C VAL A 12 12.69 -4.78 -24.89
N HIS A 13 11.37 -4.78 -24.62
CA HIS A 13 10.45 -5.82 -25.12
C HIS A 13 9.49 -5.35 -26.22
N ALA A 14 9.27 -6.17 -27.27
CA ALA A 14 8.59 -5.78 -28.52
C ALA A 14 7.05 -5.57 -28.46
N SER A 15 6.35 -5.93 -27.36
CA SER A 15 4.91 -5.59 -27.21
C SER A 15 4.68 -4.70 -25.98
N GLY A 16 3.77 -3.73 -26.10
CA GLY A 16 3.45 -2.77 -25.03
C GLY A 16 3.01 -3.43 -23.73
N GLU A 17 2.21 -4.49 -23.84
CA GLU A 17 1.73 -5.29 -22.71
C GLU A 17 2.87 -6.00 -21.96
N ARG A 18 3.84 -6.60 -22.69
CA ARG A 18 5.01 -7.24 -22.07
C ARG A 18 5.89 -6.22 -21.35
N ARG A 19 6.02 -5.00 -21.89
CA ARG A 19 6.76 -3.91 -21.23
C ARG A 19 6.08 -3.48 -19.94
N GLU A 20 4.76 -3.35 -19.93
CA GLU A 20 4.00 -2.98 -18.74
C GLU A 20 4.07 -4.06 -17.66
N ALA A 21 3.94 -5.33 -18.06
CA ALA A 21 4.10 -6.46 -17.16
C ALA A 21 5.50 -6.50 -16.53
N ALA A 22 6.57 -6.31 -17.33
CA ALA A 22 7.94 -6.28 -16.85
C ALA A 22 8.18 -5.12 -15.86
N ARG A 23 7.70 -3.91 -16.18
CA ARG A 23 7.78 -2.76 -15.28
C ARG A 23 7.07 -3.01 -13.95
N SER A 24 5.84 -3.50 -14.01
CA SER A 24 5.05 -3.79 -12.81
C SER A 24 5.68 -4.90 -11.97
N GLY A 25 6.27 -5.91 -12.61
CA GLY A 25 6.99 -7.00 -11.93
C GLY A 25 8.23 -6.49 -11.20
N ALA A 26 9.01 -5.62 -11.84
CA ALA A 26 10.19 -5.03 -11.21
C ALA A 26 9.81 -4.11 -10.04
N LEU A 27 8.79 -3.26 -10.21
CA LEU A 27 8.26 -2.42 -9.12
C LEU A 27 7.81 -3.28 -7.92
N ALA A 28 7.11 -4.38 -8.19
CA ALA A 28 6.65 -5.29 -7.15
C ALA A 28 7.82 -5.97 -6.42
N ALA A 29 8.82 -6.46 -7.15
CA ALA A 29 10.00 -7.10 -6.57
C ALA A 29 10.78 -6.14 -5.66
N HIS A 30 11.08 -4.92 -6.14
CA HIS A 30 11.76 -3.92 -5.33
C HIS A 30 10.90 -3.45 -4.15
N GLY A 31 9.59 -3.35 -4.32
CA GLY A 31 8.69 -3.04 -3.23
C GLY A 31 8.72 -4.09 -2.11
N LEU A 32 8.87 -5.37 -2.45
CA LEU A 32 9.05 -6.44 -1.46
C LEU A 32 10.43 -6.41 -0.79
N ILE A 33 11.48 -6.03 -1.51
CA ILE A 33 12.82 -5.82 -0.92
C ILE A 33 12.76 -4.69 0.11
N ALA A 34 12.22 -3.53 -0.26
CA ALA A 34 12.05 -2.40 0.66
C ALA A 34 11.20 -2.79 1.88
N PHE A 35 10.16 -3.61 1.69
CA PHE A 35 9.35 -4.12 2.80
C PHE A 35 10.16 -4.99 3.76
N HIS A 36 11.02 -5.86 3.22
CA HIS A 36 11.89 -6.72 4.02
C HIS A 36 12.93 -5.91 4.80
N GLU A 37 13.46 -4.84 4.21
CA GLU A 37 14.41 -3.91 4.82
C GLU A 37 13.78 -2.96 5.85
N GLY A 38 12.44 -2.94 5.95
CA GLY A 38 11.72 -2.07 6.88
C GLY A 38 11.47 -0.66 6.36
N ASP A 39 11.84 -0.35 5.12
CA ASP A 39 11.45 0.90 4.45
C ASP A 39 10.02 0.80 3.93
N TYR A 40 9.07 0.90 4.86
CA TYR A 40 7.65 0.78 4.58
C TYR A 40 7.11 1.95 3.73
N GLY A 41 7.78 3.11 3.75
CA GLY A 41 7.42 4.25 2.90
C GLY A 41 7.70 3.96 1.43
N GLU A 42 8.91 3.49 1.13
CA GLU A 42 9.32 3.11 -0.22
C GLU A 42 8.58 1.85 -0.70
N ALA A 43 8.38 0.87 0.19
CA ALA A 43 7.57 -0.31 -0.11
C ALA A 43 6.14 0.08 -0.52
N ALA A 44 5.49 0.97 0.25
CA ALA A 44 4.15 1.46 -0.09
C ALA A 44 4.13 2.19 -1.44
N ARG A 45 5.17 2.98 -1.74
CA ARG A 45 5.28 3.71 -3.01
C ARG A 45 5.43 2.75 -4.20
N LEU A 46 6.35 1.79 -4.11
CA LEU A 46 6.66 0.85 -5.19
C LEU A 46 5.54 -0.18 -5.41
N LEU A 47 5.07 -0.82 -4.33
CA LEU A 47 3.97 -1.78 -4.42
C LEU A 47 2.70 -1.09 -4.92
N GLY A 48 2.42 0.12 -4.45
CA GLY A 48 1.29 0.94 -4.91
C GLY A 48 1.33 1.23 -6.41
N ALA A 49 2.50 1.56 -6.95
CA ALA A 49 2.70 1.78 -8.39
C ALA A 49 2.53 0.49 -9.21
N ALA A 50 2.88 -0.67 -8.66
CA ALA A 50 2.71 -1.95 -9.34
C ALA A 50 1.25 -2.45 -9.38
N ARG A 51 0.39 -2.02 -8.42
CA ARG A 51 -0.95 -2.61 -8.18
C ARG A 51 -1.80 -2.78 -9.45
N GLY A 52 -1.82 -1.78 -10.32
CA GLY A 52 -2.66 -1.80 -11.54
C GLY A 52 -2.19 -2.82 -12.57
N GLY A 53 -0.88 -3.03 -12.70
CA GLY A 53 -0.30 -3.91 -13.70
C GLY A 53 -0.09 -5.35 -13.23
N LEU A 54 -0.20 -5.66 -11.92
CA LEU A 54 -0.05 -7.02 -11.39
C LEU A 54 -0.99 -8.05 -12.03
N THR A 55 -2.17 -7.64 -12.53
CA THR A 55 -3.08 -8.54 -13.25
C THR A 55 -2.52 -8.99 -14.60
N ALA A 56 -1.71 -8.15 -15.25
CA ALA A 56 -1.13 -8.41 -16.58
C ALA A 56 0.15 -9.28 -16.54
N ILE A 57 0.79 -9.42 -15.37
CA ILE A 57 2.01 -10.23 -15.19
C ILE A 57 1.71 -11.74 -15.13
N GLY A 58 0.43 -12.11 -14.93
CA GLY A 58 0.05 -13.49 -14.60
C GLY A 58 0.21 -13.79 -13.11
N GLY A 59 0.27 -15.06 -12.74
CA GLY A 59 0.34 -15.52 -11.34
C GLY A 59 -1.02 -15.80 -10.71
N SER A 60 -1.02 -16.55 -9.61
CA SER A 60 -2.25 -17.01 -8.97
C SER A 60 -2.95 -15.87 -8.21
N HIS A 61 -4.27 -16.01 -8.00
CA HIS A 61 -5.02 -15.10 -7.13
C HIS A 61 -4.38 -14.95 -5.75
N ALA A 62 -3.82 -16.04 -5.20
CA ALA A 62 -3.13 -16.01 -3.91
C ALA A 62 -1.86 -15.15 -3.95
N GLN A 63 -1.06 -15.22 -5.02
CA GLN A 63 0.15 -14.39 -5.15
C GLN A 63 -0.19 -12.90 -5.23
N ARG A 64 -1.19 -12.53 -6.04
CA ARG A 64 -1.66 -11.13 -6.14
C ARG A 64 -2.21 -10.63 -4.81
N ASP A 65 -2.86 -11.51 -4.07
CA ASP A 65 -3.35 -11.19 -2.73
C ASP A 65 -2.21 -10.83 -1.76
N LEU A 66 -1.09 -11.56 -1.83
CA LEU A 66 0.09 -11.25 -1.01
C LEU A 66 0.68 -9.87 -1.32
N PHE A 67 0.76 -9.48 -2.59
CA PHE A 67 1.22 -8.12 -2.95
C PHE A 67 0.29 -7.04 -2.40
N GLU A 68 -1.03 -7.24 -2.48
CA GLU A 68 -1.98 -6.28 -1.92
C GLU A 68 -1.88 -6.21 -0.39
N GLN A 69 -1.70 -7.35 0.28
CA GLN A 69 -1.49 -7.39 1.73
C GLN A 69 -0.19 -6.68 2.14
N ALA A 70 0.91 -6.89 1.41
CA ALA A 70 2.19 -6.23 1.65
C ALA A 70 2.07 -4.71 1.45
N TYR A 71 1.37 -4.26 0.40
CA TYR A 71 1.10 -2.85 0.17
C TYR A 71 0.33 -2.21 1.34
N VAL A 72 -0.76 -2.86 1.77
CA VAL A 72 -1.57 -2.38 2.89
C VAL A 72 -0.76 -2.32 4.19
N GLU A 73 0.01 -3.36 4.48
CA GLU A 73 0.86 -3.40 5.67
C GLU A 73 1.94 -2.32 5.62
N SER A 74 2.51 -2.05 4.43
CA SER A 74 3.46 -0.96 4.21
C SER A 74 2.85 0.41 4.54
N LEU A 75 1.63 0.69 4.05
CA LEU A 75 0.92 1.93 4.36
C LEU A 75 0.66 2.09 5.86
N ILE A 76 0.32 1.01 6.56
CA ILE A 76 0.07 1.04 8.00
C ILE A 76 1.36 1.33 8.75
N ARG A 77 2.44 0.60 8.45
CA ARG A 77 3.71 0.72 9.16
C ARG A 77 4.45 2.02 8.85
N SER A 78 4.20 2.63 7.68
CA SER A 78 4.71 3.96 7.34
C SER A 78 3.88 5.10 7.94
N GLY A 79 2.82 4.80 8.73
CA GLY A 79 1.91 5.80 9.30
C GLY A 79 0.94 6.43 8.30
N ALA A 80 0.88 5.96 7.05
CA ALA A 80 -0.01 6.47 6.00
C ALA A 80 -1.45 5.95 6.16
N HIS A 81 -2.03 6.13 7.35
CA HIS A 81 -3.33 5.63 7.75
C HIS A 81 -4.49 6.14 6.88
N ASP A 82 -4.43 7.40 6.43
CA ASP A 82 -5.43 7.98 5.52
C ASP A 82 -5.50 7.25 4.17
N ARG A 83 -4.38 6.67 3.73
CA ARG A 83 -4.30 5.88 2.49
C ARG A 83 -4.64 4.41 2.74
N ALA A 84 -4.29 3.87 3.90
CA ALA A 84 -4.58 2.48 4.26
C ALA A 84 -6.08 2.21 4.40
N ALA A 85 -6.82 3.11 5.06
CA ALA A 85 -8.23 2.86 5.39
C ALA A 85 -9.15 2.71 4.17
N PRO A 86 -9.08 3.57 3.12
CA PRO A 86 -9.85 3.37 1.89
C PRO A 86 -9.56 2.03 1.20
N VAL A 87 -8.30 1.63 1.12
CA VAL A 87 -7.89 0.37 0.47
C VAL A 87 -8.45 -0.84 1.23
N LEU A 88 -8.45 -0.80 2.55
CA LEU A 88 -9.04 -1.83 3.40
C LEU A 88 -10.56 -1.92 3.24
N ARG A 89 -11.25 -0.77 3.17
CA ARG A 89 -12.71 -0.72 2.92
C ARG A 89 -13.07 -1.27 1.55
N GLU A 90 -12.33 -0.89 0.51
CA GLU A 90 -12.50 -1.42 -0.84
C GLU A 90 -12.35 -2.94 -0.86
N ARG A 91 -11.31 -3.46 -0.21
CA ARG A 91 -11.06 -4.89 -0.09
C ARG A 91 -12.16 -5.64 0.66
N LEU A 92 -12.75 -5.03 1.70
CA LEU A 92 -13.91 -5.60 2.40
C LEU A 92 -15.14 -5.66 1.48
N ALA A 93 -15.44 -4.56 0.79
CA ALA A 93 -16.57 -4.48 -0.13
C ALA A 93 -16.47 -5.54 -1.24
N ARG A 94 -15.28 -5.69 -1.84
CA ARG A 94 -15.01 -6.69 -2.89
C ARG A 94 -15.16 -8.15 -2.42
N ARG A 95 -15.12 -8.41 -1.11
CA ARG A 95 -15.24 -9.77 -0.53
C ARG A 95 -16.51 -9.96 0.29
N GLY A 96 -17.56 -9.16 0.04
CA GLY A 96 -18.84 -9.29 0.72
C GLY A 96 -18.76 -9.09 2.24
N GLY A 97 -17.82 -8.28 2.71
CA GLY A 97 -17.59 -8.03 4.14
C GLY A 97 -16.82 -9.13 4.89
N HIS A 98 -16.62 -10.31 4.28
CA HIS A 98 -15.93 -11.44 4.91
C HIS A 98 -14.43 -11.44 4.57
N ASN A 99 -13.67 -10.56 5.23
CA ASN A 99 -12.20 -10.54 5.11
C ASN A 99 -11.52 -10.20 6.45
N LEU A 100 -11.11 -11.24 7.19
CA LEU A 100 -10.48 -11.09 8.51
C LEU A 100 -9.19 -10.25 8.46
N PHE A 101 -8.40 -10.36 7.40
CA PHE A 101 -7.22 -9.53 7.22
C PHE A 101 -7.60 -8.05 7.21
N ALA A 102 -8.57 -7.69 6.36
CA ALA A 102 -8.96 -6.31 6.17
C ALA A 102 -9.68 -5.74 7.41
N SER A 103 -10.63 -6.48 8.00
CA SER A 103 -11.35 -6.03 9.19
C SER A 103 -10.41 -5.76 10.37
N ARG A 104 -9.45 -6.66 10.64
CA ARG A 104 -8.50 -6.50 11.75
C ARG A 104 -7.58 -5.30 11.55
N ARG A 105 -7.07 -5.09 10.32
CA ARG A 105 -6.23 -3.93 10.01
C ARG A 105 -7.01 -2.63 10.09
N LEU A 106 -8.24 -2.60 9.56
CA LEU A 106 -9.07 -1.40 9.58
C LEU A 106 -9.37 -0.98 11.02
N ALA A 107 -9.75 -1.93 11.89
CA ALA A 107 -9.95 -1.64 13.32
C ALA A 107 -8.70 -1.04 13.99
N ARG A 108 -7.51 -1.56 13.67
CA ARG A 108 -6.24 -1.02 14.17
C ARG A 108 -6.01 0.42 13.67
N VAL A 109 -6.18 0.66 12.37
CA VAL A 109 -5.99 1.98 11.76
C VAL A 109 -6.94 3.01 12.39
N GLU A 110 -8.22 2.68 12.51
CA GLU A 110 -9.22 3.59 13.10
C GLU A 110 -8.91 3.87 14.58
N LYS A 111 -8.53 2.86 15.37
CA LYS A 111 -8.10 3.06 16.76
C LYS A 111 -6.93 4.03 16.86
N THR A 112 -5.92 3.88 16.00
CA THR A 112 -4.75 4.77 16.00
C THR A 112 -5.15 6.20 15.62
N ARG A 113 -6.00 6.38 14.59
CA ARG A 113 -6.50 7.71 14.19
C ARG A 113 -7.26 8.40 15.32
N MET A 114 -8.16 7.67 16.00
CA MET A 114 -8.91 8.20 17.13
C MET A 114 -7.99 8.64 18.27
N GLY A 115 -6.96 7.84 18.58
CA GLY A 115 -5.96 8.19 19.59
C GLY A 115 -5.18 9.46 19.23
N LEU A 116 -4.75 9.60 17.97
CA LEU A 116 -4.07 10.80 17.48
C LEU A 116 -4.98 12.04 17.53
N ALA A 117 -6.26 11.90 17.17
CA ALA A 117 -7.23 12.99 17.25
C ALA A 117 -7.47 13.44 18.71
N ALA A 118 -7.58 12.49 19.65
CA ALA A 118 -7.72 12.80 21.07
C ALA A 118 -6.50 13.53 21.64
N LEU A 119 -5.29 13.09 21.28
CA LEU A 119 -4.03 13.75 21.66
C LEU A 119 -3.96 15.18 21.08
N ALA A 120 -4.35 15.36 19.81
CA ALA A 120 -4.37 16.68 19.18
C ALA A 120 -5.34 17.63 19.89
N LEU A 121 -6.55 17.17 20.24
CA LEU A 121 -7.53 17.96 20.99
C LEU A 121 -7.03 18.34 22.39
N ALA A 122 -6.38 17.41 23.10
CA ALA A 122 -5.80 17.68 24.42
C ALA A 122 -4.62 18.67 24.38
N ALA A 123 -3.94 18.79 23.25
CA ALA A 123 -2.82 19.70 23.05
C ALA A 123 -3.25 21.13 22.63
N ILE A 124 -4.54 21.39 22.40
CA ILE A 124 -5.04 22.74 22.10
C ILE A 124 -5.01 23.56 23.40
N PRO A 125 -4.14 24.59 23.54
CA PRO A 125 -4.14 25.41 24.74
C PRO A 125 -5.49 26.12 24.89
N ILE A 126 -6.08 26.07 26.09
CA ILE A 126 -7.28 26.83 26.44
C ILE A 126 -6.88 28.31 26.51
N ALA A 127 -6.85 28.96 25.34
CA ALA A 127 -6.44 30.35 25.21
C ALA A 127 -7.64 31.27 25.01
N ILE A 128 -8.73 31.12 25.77
CA ILE A 128 -9.78 32.15 25.88
C ILE A 128 -10.44 32.04 27.27
N ALA A 129 -9.92 32.78 28.24
CA ALA A 129 -10.64 33.19 29.44
C ALA A 129 -9.97 34.44 30.03
N HIS A 130 -10.17 35.59 29.38
CA HIS A 130 -10.03 36.93 29.96
C HIS A 130 -11.09 37.84 29.36
#